data_AF-A0A9D5YR47-F1
#
_entry.id   AF-A0A9D5YR47-F1
#
_cell.length_a   1.000
_cell.length_b   1.000
_cell.length_c   1.000
_cell.angle_alpha   90.00
_cell.angle_beta   90.00
_cell.angle_gamma   90.00
#
_symmetry.space_group_name_H-M   'P 1'
#
loop_
_entity.id
_entity.type
_entity.pdbx_description
1 polymer ?
#
loop_
_entity_poly.entity_id
_entity_poly.type
_entity_poly.pdbx_seq_one_letter_code
_entity_poly.pdbx_strand_id
1 'polypeptide(L)'
;LIERLRLQSVVSIKGTVRERDEETINLKIATGTIELAADKIELISQADSLPYSIDDGSKVREELRLKYRFLDIRRPELYNNLKFRYKVQKAASDYLDNNGFLYVETPMLTKSTPEGARDYLVPSRVNPGTFYALPQSPQC
;
A
#
# COMPACT_ATOMS: atom_id res chain seq x y z
N LEU A 1 -8.35 -22.77 19.60
CA LEU A 1 -7.58 -21.69 18.92
C LEU A 1 -8.52 -20.71 18.21
N ILE A 2 -9.45 -21.22 17.39
CA ILE A 2 -10.38 -20.41 16.56
C ILE A 2 -11.19 -19.40 17.40
N GLU A 3 -11.73 -19.81 18.55
CA GLU A 3 -12.52 -18.94 19.44
C GLU A 3 -11.74 -17.74 20.03
N ARG A 4 -10.41 -17.77 19.99
CA ARG A 4 -9.54 -16.70 20.49
C ARG A 4 -9.04 -15.77 19.38
N LEU A 5 -9.36 -16.05 18.11
CA LEU A 5 -8.93 -15.22 16.99
C LEU A 5 -9.67 -13.89 17.02
N ARG A 6 -8.88 -12.80 16.97
CA ARG A 6 -9.40 -11.45 16.80
C ARG A 6 -9.46 -11.10 15.32
N LEU A 7 -10.44 -10.29 14.94
CA LEU A 7 -10.54 -9.71 13.61
C LEU A 7 -9.20 -9.12 13.16
N GLN A 8 -8.83 -9.36 11.90
CA GLN A 8 -7.58 -8.90 11.28
C GLN A 8 -6.28 -9.51 11.83
N SER A 9 -6.35 -10.58 12.65
CA SER A 9 -5.16 -11.37 13.02
C SER A 9 -4.58 -12.08 11.79
N VAL A 10 -3.27 -12.28 11.78
CA VAL A 10 -2.58 -12.98 10.69
C VAL A 10 -2.48 -14.46 11.04
N VAL A 11 -3.08 -15.30 10.20
CA VAL A 11 -3.13 -16.76 10.39
C VAL A 11 -2.64 -17.49 9.15
N SER A 12 -2.06 -18.66 9.37
CA SER A 12 -1.80 -19.67 8.34
C SER A 12 -2.77 -20.83 8.53
N ILE A 13 -3.43 -21.25 7.45
CA ILE A 13 -4.40 -22.33 7.47
C ILE A 13 -3.97 -23.36 6.43
N LYS A 14 -3.86 -24.62 6.86
CA LYS A 14 -3.65 -25.78 5.99
C LYS A 14 -4.86 -26.68 6.09
N GLY A 15 -5.34 -27.17 4.96
CA GLY A 15 -6.54 -27.96 4.88
C GLY A 15 -6.74 -28.60 3.52
N THR A 16 -7.84 -29.33 3.39
CA THR A 16 -8.29 -29.92 2.12
C THR A 16 -9.36 -29.04 1.49
N VAL A 17 -9.22 -28.73 0.21
CA VAL A 17 -10.24 -28.00 -0.55
C VAL A 17 -11.34 -28.98 -0.98
N ARG A 18 -12.60 -28.60 -0.75
CA ARG A 18 -13.76 -29.38 -1.18
C ARG A 18 -14.86 -28.47 -1.72
N GLU A 19 -15.80 -29.06 -2.44
CA GLU A 19 -17.01 -28.36 -2.86
C GLU A 19 -17.87 -28.02 -1.64
N ARG A 20 -18.57 -26.90 -1.74
CA ARG A 20 -19.57 -26.51 -0.75
C ARG A 20 -20.84 -27.33 -0.93
N ASP A 21 -21.57 -27.54 0.16
CA ASP A 21 -22.92 -28.07 0.08
C ASP A 21 -23.81 -27.14 -0.75
N GLU A 22 -24.77 -27.70 -1.49
CA GLU A 22 -25.62 -26.95 -2.44
C GLU A 22 -26.26 -25.70 -1.81
N GLU A 23 -26.64 -25.78 -0.52
CA GLU A 23 -27.26 -24.69 0.24
C GLU A 23 -26.29 -23.54 0.60
N THR A 24 -24.98 -23.79 0.54
CA THR A 24 -23.93 -22.84 1.00
C THR A 24 -23.10 -22.25 -0.15
N ILE A 25 -23.44 -22.59 -1.39
CA ILE A 25 -22.85 -22.02 -2.60
C ILE A 25 -23.17 -20.52 -2.67
N ASN A 26 -22.13 -19.70 -2.87
CA ASN A 26 -22.27 -18.25 -3.00
C ASN A 26 -21.62 -17.74 -4.29
N LEU A 27 -22.38 -17.67 -5.38
CA LEU A 27 -21.90 -17.20 -6.68
C LEU A 27 -21.48 -15.72 -6.73
N LYS A 28 -21.70 -14.95 -5.65
CA LYS A 28 -21.25 -13.54 -5.58
C LYS A 28 -19.76 -13.40 -5.29
N ILE A 29 -19.09 -14.45 -4.83
CA ILE A 29 -17.65 -14.45 -4.55
C ILE A 29 -16.92 -15.45 -5.45
N ALA A 30 -15.69 -15.12 -5.85
CA ALA A 30 -14.93 -15.93 -6.81
C ALA A 30 -14.66 -17.37 -6.34
N THR A 31 -14.55 -17.59 -5.02
CA THR A 31 -14.35 -18.90 -4.39
C THR A 31 -15.65 -19.46 -3.82
N GLY A 32 -16.79 -19.09 -4.40
CA GLY A 32 -18.11 -19.32 -3.83
C GLY A 32 -18.63 -20.76 -3.88
N THR A 33 -18.03 -21.59 -4.72
CA THR A 33 -18.40 -23.00 -4.93
C THR A 33 -17.54 -23.97 -4.12
N ILE A 34 -16.45 -23.48 -3.53
CA ILE A 34 -15.47 -24.29 -2.80
C ILE A 34 -15.24 -23.73 -1.40
N GLU A 35 -14.76 -24.59 -0.51
CA GLU A 35 -14.32 -24.21 0.83
C GLU A 35 -13.05 -25.00 1.22
N LEU A 36 -12.35 -24.49 2.23
CA LEU A 36 -11.18 -25.14 2.79
C LEU A 36 -11.55 -25.77 4.14
N ALA A 37 -11.63 -27.09 4.20
CA ALA A 37 -11.76 -27.83 5.44
C ALA A 37 -10.43 -27.78 6.21
N ALA A 38 -10.37 -26.98 7.27
CA ALA A 38 -9.12 -26.67 7.97
C ALA A 38 -8.63 -27.84 8.84
N ASP A 39 -7.48 -28.41 8.49
CA ASP A 39 -6.81 -29.48 9.25
C ASP A 39 -5.86 -28.91 10.32
N LYS A 40 -5.18 -27.79 9.99
CA LYS A 40 -4.25 -27.10 10.88
C LYS A 40 -4.39 -25.59 10.74
N ILE A 41 -4.43 -24.91 11.87
CA ILE A 41 -4.42 -23.44 11.95
C ILE A 41 -3.27 -23.00 12.84
N GLU A 42 -2.49 -22.04 12.37
CA GLU A 42 -1.39 -21.42 13.08
C GLU A 42 -1.61 -19.91 13.17
N LEU A 43 -1.50 -19.36 14.37
CA LEU A 43 -1.55 -17.92 14.59
C LEU A 43 -0.14 -17.36 14.42
N ILE A 44 0.08 -16.60 13.35
CA ILE A 44 1.37 -15.94 13.07
C ILE A 44 1.50 -14.68 13.91
N SER A 45 0.44 -13.85 13.93
CA SER A 45 0.40 -12.61 14.69
C SER A 45 -1.01 -12.29 15.13
N GLN A 46 -1.19 -12.03 16.43
CA GLN A 46 -2.46 -11.56 16.96
C GLN A 46 -2.66 -10.07 16.62
N ALA A 47 -3.88 -9.70 16.25
CA ALA A 47 -4.25 -8.31 16.08
C ALA A 47 -4.74 -7.69 17.39
N ASP A 48 -4.38 -6.43 17.60
CA ASP A 48 -4.96 -5.58 18.64
C ASP A 48 -6.35 -5.06 18.25
N SER A 49 -7.02 -4.40 19.19
CA SER A 49 -8.29 -3.72 18.93
C SER A 49 -8.11 -2.68 17.83
N LEU A 50 -8.90 -2.81 16.76
CA LEU A 50 -8.81 -1.90 15.62
C LEU A 50 -9.43 -0.54 15.96
N PRO A 51 -8.81 0.57 15.54
CA PRO A 51 -9.36 1.92 15.76
C PRO A 51 -10.65 2.17 14.95
N TYR A 52 -10.88 1.39 13.89
CA TYR A 52 -12.09 1.37 13.08
C TYR A 52 -12.17 0.07 12.28
N SER A 53 -13.36 -0.30 11.79
CA SER A 53 -13.54 -1.44 10.88
C SER A 53 -12.96 -1.13 9.50
N ILE A 54 -12.14 -2.04 8.95
CA ILE A 54 -11.53 -1.86 7.62
C ILE A 54 -12.61 -1.81 6.53
N ASP A 55 -13.70 -2.57 6.69
CA ASP A 55 -14.81 -2.63 5.73
C ASP A 55 -15.59 -1.31 5.66
N ASP A 56 -15.68 -0.58 6.77
CA ASP A 56 -16.35 0.73 6.86
C ASP A 56 -15.40 1.92 6.64
N GLY A 57 -14.16 1.68 6.18
CA GLY A 57 -13.13 2.72 6.10
C GLY A 57 -13.51 3.96 5.28
N SER A 58 -14.51 3.90 4.40
CA SER A 58 -15.04 5.08 3.66
C SER A 58 -15.85 6.03 4.55
N LYS A 59 -16.45 5.53 5.63
CA LYS A 59 -17.27 6.32 6.59
C LYS A 59 -16.44 6.92 7.73
N VAL A 60 -15.16 6.56 7.80
CA VAL A 60 -14.23 7.00 8.85
C VAL A 60 -13.63 8.35 8.46
N ARG A 61 -13.46 9.24 9.46
CA ARG A 61 -12.81 10.55 9.27
C ARG A 61 -11.42 10.40 8.64
N GLU A 62 -11.12 11.24 7.67
CA GLU A 62 -9.86 11.19 6.91
C GLU A 62 -8.63 11.26 7.81
N GLU A 63 -8.63 12.15 8.81
CA GLU A 63 -7.53 12.28 9.78
C GLU A 63 -7.16 10.94 10.44
N LEU A 64 -8.18 10.16 10.85
CA LEU A 64 -7.97 8.86 11.48
C LEU A 64 -7.43 7.83 10.48
N ARG A 65 -7.89 7.90 9.22
CA ARG A 65 -7.39 7.05 8.13
C ARG A 65 -5.94 7.36 7.77
N LEU A 66 -5.54 8.64 7.78
CA LEU A 66 -4.15 9.04 7.55
C LEU A 66 -3.26 8.62 8.71
N LYS A 67 -3.74 8.76 9.96
CA LYS A 67 -3.02 8.28 11.15
C LYS A 67 -2.76 6.78 11.13
N TYR A 68 -3.75 5.99 10.70
CA TYR A 68 -3.66 4.54 10.59
C TYR A 68 -3.61 4.07 9.13
N ARG A 69 -2.85 4.78 8.28
CA ARG A 69 -2.82 4.53 6.83
C ARG A 69 -2.40 3.10 6.47
N PHE A 70 -1.59 2.45 7.31
CA PHE A 70 -1.20 1.05 7.16
C PHE A 70 -2.38 0.07 7.27
N LEU A 71 -3.45 0.42 7.98
CA LEU A 71 -4.72 -0.34 7.97
C LEU A 71 -5.56 0.04 6.77
N ASP A 72 -5.66 1.35 6.45
CA ASP A 72 -6.47 1.85 5.34
C ASP A 72 -6.02 1.27 3.98
N ILE A 73 -4.71 1.11 3.75
CA ILE A 73 -4.16 0.53 2.51
C ILE A 73 -4.60 -0.93 2.28
N ARG A 74 -5.05 -1.66 3.32
CA ARG A 74 -5.56 -3.03 3.18
C ARG A 74 -6.93 -3.09 2.50
N ARG A 75 -7.64 -1.97 2.37
CA ARG A 75 -8.93 -1.91 1.69
C ARG A 75 -8.74 -2.23 0.21
N PRO A 76 -9.62 -3.07 -0.39
CA PRO A 76 -9.52 -3.45 -1.79
C PRO A 76 -9.42 -2.24 -2.74
N GLU A 77 -10.19 -1.18 -2.47
CA GLU A 77 -10.17 0.07 -3.24
C GLU A 77 -8.78 0.72 -3.27
N LEU A 78 -8.18 0.97 -2.10
CA LEU A 78 -6.87 1.62 -2.02
C LEU A 78 -5.75 0.74 -2.54
N TYR A 79 -5.80 -0.57 -2.24
CA TYR A 79 -4.87 -1.53 -2.82
C TYR A 79 -4.94 -1.53 -4.35
N ASN A 80 -6.15 -1.53 -4.92
CA ASN A 80 -6.35 -1.48 -6.37
C ASN A 80 -5.85 -0.15 -6.96
N ASN A 81 -6.03 0.98 -6.27
CA ASN A 81 -5.48 2.27 -6.71
C ASN A 81 -3.94 2.26 -6.75
N LEU A 82 -3.28 1.70 -5.72
CA LEU A 82 -1.82 1.55 -5.70
C LEU A 82 -1.32 0.60 -6.79
N LYS A 83 -2.01 -0.54 -6.96
CA LYS A 83 -1.71 -1.51 -8.03
C LYS A 83 -1.89 -0.90 -9.42
N PHE A 84 -2.92 -0.10 -9.61
CA PHE A 84 -3.16 0.62 -10.87
C PHE A 84 -2.05 1.65 -11.13
N ARG A 85 -1.70 2.47 -10.13
CA ARG A 85 -0.58 3.42 -10.23
C ARG A 85 0.71 2.73 -10.66
N TYR A 86 1.05 1.59 -10.05
CA TYR A 86 2.21 0.80 -10.45
C TYR A 86 2.13 0.34 -11.91
N LYS A 87 0.99 -0.20 -12.35
CA LYS A 87 0.81 -0.64 -13.75
C LYS A 87 1.00 0.50 -14.74
N VAL A 88 0.50 1.70 -14.43
CA VAL A 88 0.67 2.90 -15.26
C VAL A 88 2.14 3.30 -15.34
N GLN A 89 2.82 3.39 -14.19
CA GLN A 89 4.25 3.73 -14.14
C GLN A 89 5.10 2.72 -14.91
N LYS A 90 4.81 1.43 -14.76
CA LYS A 90 5.49 0.35 -15.49
C LYS A 90 5.26 0.50 -17.00
N ALA A 91 4.01 0.66 -17.44
CA ALA A 91 3.71 0.79 -18.86
C ALA A 91 4.42 1.99 -19.51
N ALA A 92 4.48 3.13 -18.83
CA ALA A 92 5.21 4.31 -19.30
C ALA A 92 6.72 4.04 -19.38
N SER A 93 7.28 3.37 -18.37
CA SER A 93 8.71 3.03 -18.33
C SER A 93 9.08 2.04 -19.44
N ASP A 94 8.30 0.96 -19.59
CA ASP A 94 8.49 -0.04 -20.65
C ASP A 94 8.41 0.61 -22.04
N TYR A 95 7.49 1.56 -22.25
CA TYR A 95 7.42 2.28 -23.52
C TYR A 95 8.69 3.11 -23.78
N LEU A 96 9.15 3.89 -22.80
CA LEU A 96 10.34 4.73 -22.96
C LEU A 96 11.61 3.90 -23.20
N ASP A 97 11.78 2.82 -22.45
CA ASP A 97 12.91 1.88 -22.60
C ASP A 97 12.96 1.26 -24.00
N ASN A 98 11.81 0.79 -24.50
CA ASN A 98 11.69 0.24 -25.86
C ASN A 98 11.97 1.27 -26.98
N ASN A 99 11.90 2.57 -26.69
CA ASN A 99 12.21 3.65 -27.62
C ASN A 99 13.64 4.21 -27.41
N GLY A 100 14.48 3.54 -26.63
CA GLY A 100 15.89 3.91 -26.44
C GLY A 100 16.11 5.05 -25.45
N PHE A 101 15.12 5.41 -24.63
CA PHE A 101 15.33 6.34 -23.52
C PHE A 101 16.03 5.64 -22.35
N LEU A 102 16.85 6.39 -21.62
CA LEU A 102 17.52 5.90 -20.42
C LEU A 102 16.84 6.46 -19.16
N TYR A 103 16.66 5.59 -18.17
CA TYR A 103 16.28 6.02 -16.83
C TYR A 103 17.51 6.63 -16.13
N VAL A 104 17.49 7.95 -15.90
CA VAL A 104 18.57 8.69 -15.24
C VAL A 104 18.03 9.34 -13.97
N GLU A 105 18.61 8.96 -12.84
CA GLU A 105 18.34 9.61 -11.55
C GLU A 105 19.06 10.96 -11.47
N THR A 106 18.38 11.97 -10.92
CA THR A 106 18.95 13.31 -10.72
C THR A 106 19.06 13.63 -9.23
N PRO A 107 20.00 14.48 -8.79
CA PRO A 107 20.20 14.80 -7.39
C PRO A 107 18.98 15.47 -6.74
N MET A 108 18.63 15.04 -5.52
CA MET A 108 17.54 15.64 -4.72
C MET A 108 17.99 16.80 -3.81
N LEU A 109 19.29 16.96 -3.58
CA LEU A 109 19.86 18.05 -2.77
C LEU A 109 20.58 19.01 -3.71
N THR A 110 19.87 20.03 -4.19
CA THR A 110 20.36 20.98 -5.20
C THR A 110 20.64 22.35 -4.59
N LYS A 111 21.20 23.26 -5.39
CA LYS A 111 21.30 24.67 -5.02
C LYS A 111 19.93 25.33 -5.21
N SER A 112 19.54 26.19 -4.28
CA SER A 112 18.31 27.00 -4.45
C SER A 112 18.47 27.95 -5.64
N THR A 113 17.46 27.94 -6.52
CA THR A 113 17.32 28.88 -7.63
C THR A 113 16.24 29.89 -7.29
N PRO A 114 16.50 31.21 -7.44
CA PRO A 114 15.52 32.24 -7.07
C PRO A 114 14.29 32.30 -7.99
N GLU A 115 14.27 31.53 -9.08
CA GLU A 115 13.14 31.42 -10.00
C GLU A 115 12.16 30.35 -9.52
N GLY A 116 11.10 30.76 -8.81
CA GLY A 116 9.95 29.88 -8.58
C GLY A 116 9.27 30.01 -7.22
N ALA A 117 8.65 28.90 -6.81
CA ALA A 117 7.98 28.75 -5.52
C ALA A 117 8.98 28.61 -4.37
N ARG A 118 8.50 28.60 -3.12
CA ARG A 118 9.37 28.45 -1.95
C ARG A 118 10.00 27.06 -1.90
N ASP A 119 11.32 27.02 -1.77
CA ASP A 119 12.09 25.80 -1.62
C ASP A 119 12.03 25.25 -0.18
N TYR A 120 12.03 23.92 -0.07
CA TYR A 120 12.33 23.24 1.19
C TYR A 120 13.83 23.21 1.41
N LEU A 121 14.29 23.85 2.48
CA LEU A 121 15.70 23.95 2.82
C LEU A 121 16.16 22.79 3.70
N VAL A 122 17.30 22.21 3.34
CA VAL A 122 17.99 21.16 4.11
C VAL A 122 19.35 21.71 4.58
N PRO A 123 19.55 21.93 5.89
CA PRO A 123 20.80 22.50 6.41
C PRO A 123 21.98 21.56 6.20
N SER A 124 23.11 22.11 5.74
CA SER A 124 24.35 21.35 5.59
C SER A 124 25.12 21.30 6.91
N ARG A 125 25.40 20.08 7.39
CA ARG A 125 26.27 19.87 8.55
C ARG A 125 27.73 20.19 8.24
N VAL A 126 28.19 19.91 7.01
CA VAL A 126 29.60 20.03 6.61
C VAL A 126 29.99 21.47 6.27
N ASN A 127 29.04 22.26 5.78
CA ASN A 127 29.24 23.66 5.39
C ASN A 127 28.33 24.57 6.24
N PRO A 128 28.76 25.00 7.45
CA PRO A 128 27.96 25.82 8.34
C PRO A 128 27.43 27.09 7.68
N GLY A 129 26.16 27.41 7.92
CA GLY A 129 25.49 28.59 7.33
C GLY A 129 24.99 28.38 5.89
N THR A 130 25.17 27.20 5.31
CA THR A 130 24.69 26.87 3.95
C THR A 130 23.58 25.82 3.97
N PHE A 131 22.75 25.83 2.93
CA PHE A 131 21.58 24.98 2.78
C PHE A 131 21.52 24.39 1.37
N TYR A 132 21.06 23.15 1.28
CA TYR A 132 20.53 22.59 0.05
C TYR A 132 19.04 22.92 -0.08
N ALA A 133 18.51 22.80 -1.29
CA ALA A 133 17.10 22.85 -1.59
C ALA A 133 16.62 21.52 -2.18
N LEU A 134 15.37 21.14 -1.92
CA LEU A 134 14.71 20.08 -2.66
C LEU A 134 14.20 20.63 -4.00
N PRO A 135 14.50 19.98 -5.14
CA PRO A 135 14.11 20.49 -6.45
C PRO A 135 12.58 20.42 -6.63
N GLN A 136 12.01 21.44 -7.27
CA GLN A 136 10.60 21.45 -7.69
C GLN A 136 10.37 20.53 -8.91
N SER A 137 11.39 20.42 -9.76
CA SER A 137 11.41 19.61 -10.97
C SER A 137 12.89 19.27 -11.33
N PRO A 138 13.15 18.28 -12.19
CA PRO A 138 14.51 17.95 -12.63
C PRO A 138 15.05 18.92 -13.71
N GLN A 139 14.46 20.11 -13.90
CA GLN A 139 14.68 21.00 -15.05
C GLN A 139 15.93 21.90 -14.96
N CYS A 140 16.72 21.82 -13.90
CA CYS A 140 17.85 22.74 -13.67
C CYS A 140 18.83 22.81 -14.84
#